data_AF-A0AAV0VUV9-F1
#
_entry.id   AF-A0AAV0VUV9-F1
#
_cell.length_a   1.000
_cell.length_b   1.000
_cell.length_c   1.000
_cell.angle_alpha   90.00
_cell.angle_beta   90.00
_cell.angle_gamma   90.00
#
_symmetry.space_group_name_H-M   'P 1'
#
loop_
_entity.id
_entity.type
_entity.pdbx_description
1 polymer ?
#
loop_
_entity_poly.entity_id
_entity_poly.type
_entity_poly.pdbx_seq_one_letter_code
_entity_poly.pdbx_strand_id
1 'polypeptide(L)'
;MKMVLKDSFGRWKENVFVSKSPNACPTLKQLMGNIWTAFKHGSGFKNVDCPIPPGFYTANGVDTSIFKSNNNFPKSFFYGTYKFHMYFSKSDEIFGCQVFIMDFKRL
;
A
#
# COMPACT_ATOMS: atom_id res chain seq x y z
N MET A 1 -8.13 5.23 1.17
CA MET A 1 -7.95 4.09 0.27
C MET A 1 -9.31 3.58 -0.19
N LYS A 2 -9.50 3.39 -1.49
CA LYS A 2 -10.66 2.69 -2.06
C LYS A 2 -10.16 1.46 -2.80
N MET A 3 -10.80 0.32 -2.61
CA MET A 3 -10.47 -0.94 -3.24
C MET A 3 -11.59 -1.32 -4.21
N VAL A 4 -11.18 -1.80 -5.36
CA VAL A 4 -12.03 -2.26 -6.45
C VAL A 4 -11.63 -3.69 -6.76
N LEU A 5 -12.60 -4.60 -6.85
CA LEU A 5 -12.36 -6.01 -7.15
C LEU A 5 -12.72 -6.29 -8.61
N LYS A 6 -11.89 -7.02 -9.34
CA LYS A 6 -12.28 -7.57 -10.64
C LYS A 6 -13.06 -8.88 -10.44
N ASP A 7 -14.27 -8.95 -10.95
CA ASP A 7 -15.08 -10.17 -10.90
C ASP A 7 -14.59 -11.25 -11.91
N SER A 8 -15.16 -12.45 -11.84
CA SER A 8 -14.84 -13.56 -12.75
C SER A 8 -15.20 -13.29 -14.21
N PHE A 9 -16.07 -12.31 -14.49
CA PHE A 9 -16.45 -11.87 -15.82
C PHE A 9 -15.59 -10.70 -16.32
N GLY A 10 -14.58 -10.29 -15.54
CA GLY A 10 -13.65 -9.22 -15.86
C GLY A 10 -14.16 -7.80 -15.58
N ARG A 11 -15.31 -7.63 -14.94
CA ARG A 11 -15.88 -6.33 -14.58
C ARG A 11 -15.30 -5.84 -13.26
N TRP A 12 -15.11 -4.53 -13.16
CA TRP A 12 -14.67 -3.89 -11.92
C TRP A 12 -15.87 -3.61 -11.01
N LYS A 13 -15.86 -4.23 -9.83
CA LYS A 13 -16.77 -3.90 -8.73
C LYS A 13 -16.12 -2.82 -7.89
N GLU A 14 -16.68 -1.62 -7.96
CA GLU A 14 -16.18 -0.44 -7.27
C GLU A 14 -16.45 -0.47 -5.76
N ASN A 15 -15.60 0.22 -4.99
CA ASN A 15 -15.77 0.50 -3.56
C ASN A 15 -16.04 -0.74 -2.68
N VAL A 16 -15.48 -1.90 -3.01
CA VAL A 16 -15.62 -3.14 -2.22
C VAL A 16 -15.04 -2.96 -0.82
N PHE A 17 -14.03 -2.09 -0.69
CA PHE A 17 -13.52 -1.66 0.60
C PHE A 17 -13.12 -0.19 0.53
N VAL A 18 -13.57 0.60 1.50
CA VAL A 18 -13.18 2.02 1.64
C VAL A 18 -12.69 2.22 3.06
N SER A 19 -11.44 2.67 3.20
CA SER A 19 -10.83 2.96 4.49
C SER A 19 -10.09 4.29 4.46
N LYS A 20 -10.34 5.12 5.48
CA LYS A 20 -9.59 6.35 5.76
C LYS A 20 -8.76 6.09 7.00
N SER A 21 -7.45 6.15 6.87
CA SER A 21 -6.53 5.96 8.00
C SER A 21 -5.93 7.32 8.39
N PRO A 22 -6.35 7.93 9.51
CA PRO A 22 -5.64 9.07 10.05
C PRO A 22 -4.24 8.62 10.50
N ASN A 23 -3.23 9.48 10.35
CA ASN A 23 -1.82 9.18 10.66
C ASN A 23 -1.18 8.12 9.72
N ALA A 24 -1.03 8.47 8.44
CA ALA A 24 -0.53 7.57 7.40
C ALA A 24 0.79 6.87 7.74
N CYS A 25 1.77 7.57 8.33
CA CYS A 25 3.07 6.97 8.66
C CYS A 25 3.01 5.84 9.71
N PRO A 26 2.47 6.07 10.92
CA PRO A 26 2.38 5.00 11.90
C PRO A 26 1.45 3.87 11.44
N THR A 27 0.36 4.15 10.73
CA THR A 27 -0.50 3.11 10.17
C THR A 27 0.24 2.24 9.15
N LEU A 28 1.00 2.86 8.23
CA LEU A 28 1.79 2.13 7.25
C LEU A 28 2.89 1.29 7.91
N LYS A 29 3.55 1.83 8.93
CA LYS A 29 4.54 1.09 9.73
C LYS A 29 3.93 -0.12 10.43
N GLN A 30 2.75 0.03 11.04
CA GLN A 30 2.03 -1.07 11.68
C GLN A 30 1.63 -2.17 10.69
N LEU A 31 1.13 -1.77 9.52
CA LEU A 31 0.67 -2.69 8.48
C LEU A 31 1.84 -3.47 7.84
N MET A 32 2.98 -2.80 7.62
CA MET A 32 4.20 -3.45 7.16
C MET A 32 4.83 -4.33 8.27
N GLY A 33 4.69 -3.98 9.55
CA GLY A 33 5.22 -4.78 10.65
C GLY A 33 6.72 -5.05 10.49
N ASN A 34 7.11 -6.33 10.52
CA ASN A 34 8.51 -6.75 10.48
C ASN A 34 9.22 -6.44 9.15
N ILE A 35 8.48 -6.26 8.05
CA ILE A 35 9.06 -5.95 6.73
C ILE A 35 9.29 -4.45 6.50
N TRP A 36 8.95 -3.61 7.50
CA TRP A 36 9.09 -2.15 7.40
C TRP A 36 10.50 -1.72 7.00
N THR A 37 11.54 -2.33 7.56
CA THR A 37 12.94 -1.97 7.27
C THR A 37 13.32 -2.22 5.81
N ALA A 38 12.99 -3.39 5.27
CA ALA A 38 13.24 -3.73 3.88
C ALA A 38 12.43 -2.84 2.92
N PHE A 39 11.15 -2.61 3.22
CA PHE A 39 10.28 -1.75 2.42
C PHE A 39 10.82 -0.32 2.29
N LYS A 40 11.32 0.28 3.40
CA LYS A 40 11.88 1.64 3.39
C LYS A 40 13.10 1.76 2.50
N HIS A 41 14.04 0.83 2.66
CA HIS A 41 15.28 0.84 1.91
C HIS A 41 15.00 0.69 0.41
N GLY A 42 14.09 -0.23 0.04
CA GLY A 42 13.70 -0.41 -1.36
C GLY A 42 12.90 0.76 -1.93
N SER A 43 12.17 1.50 -1.09
CA SER A 43 11.41 2.70 -1.48
C SER A 43 12.27 3.98 -1.54
N GLY A 44 13.56 3.93 -1.20
CA GLY A 44 14.46 5.08 -1.26
C GLY A 44 14.40 6.03 -0.05
N PHE A 45 13.65 5.67 1.00
CA PHE A 45 13.60 6.46 2.22
C PHE A 45 14.85 6.20 3.08
N LYS A 46 15.73 7.21 3.16
CA LYS A 46 16.93 7.16 4.03
C LYS A 46 16.58 7.35 5.52
N ASN A 47 15.68 8.29 5.81
CA ASN A 47 15.15 8.56 7.15
C ASN A 47 13.65 8.32 7.19
N VAL A 48 13.18 7.77 8.30
CA VAL A 48 11.87 7.13 8.46
C VAL A 48 10.94 7.94 9.35
N ASP A 49 11.52 8.90 10.05
CA ASP A 49 10.81 9.66 11.05
C ASP A 49 9.94 10.65 10.32
N CYS A 50 8.63 10.48 10.48
CA CYS A 50 7.70 11.45 9.98
C CYS A 50 7.80 12.71 10.84
N PRO A 51 7.72 13.91 10.22
CA PRO A 51 7.31 14.17 8.84
C PRO A 51 8.39 13.89 7.78
N ILE A 52 7.99 13.29 6.65
CA ILE A 52 8.87 13.10 5.49
C ILE A 52 9.21 14.47 4.92
N PRO A 53 10.50 14.86 4.85
CA PRO A 53 10.88 16.17 4.32
C PRO A 53 10.63 16.25 2.81
N PRO A 54 10.38 17.46 2.26
CA PRO A 54 10.25 17.64 0.82
C PRO A 54 11.59 17.30 0.13
N GLY A 55 11.52 16.59 -0.99
CA GLY A 55 12.70 16.18 -1.74
C GLY A 55 12.41 15.11 -2.77
N PHE A 56 13.44 14.71 -3.51
CA PHE A 56 13.38 13.61 -4.46
C PHE A 56 13.88 12.32 -3.80
N TYR A 57 13.06 11.27 -3.91
CA TYR A 57 13.36 9.95 -3.36
C TYR A 57 13.42 8.95 -4.51
N THR A 58 14.56 8.28 -4.66
CA THR A 58 14.74 7.26 -5.70
C THR A 58 14.63 5.88 -5.05
N ALA A 59 13.58 5.15 -5.43
CA ALA A 59 13.37 3.77 -5.02
C ALA A 59 14.23 2.83 -5.89
N ASN A 60 15.06 2.00 -5.25
CA ASN A 60 15.88 0.99 -5.93
C ASN A 60 15.11 -0.32 -6.20
N GLY A 61 13.84 -0.37 -5.80
CA GLY A 61 12.99 -1.54 -5.90
C GLY A 61 12.88 -2.30 -4.58
N VAL A 62 11.73 -2.93 -4.38
CA VAL A 62 11.43 -3.76 -3.21
C VAL A 62 11.26 -5.19 -3.70
N ASP A 63 12.03 -6.13 -3.13
CA ASP A 63 11.83 -7.55 -3.42
C ASP A 63 10.45 -7.98 -2.89
N THR A 64 9.58 -8.45 -3.79
CA THR A 64 8.22 -8.86 -3.45
C THR A 64 8.18 -10.13 -2.58
N SER A 65 9.28 -10.87 -2.51
CA SER A 65 9.43 -12.04 -1.64
C SER A 65 9.25 -11.71 -0.16
N ILE A 66 9.57 -10.47 0.27
CA ILE A 66 9.43 -10.05 1.66
C ILE A 66 7.97 -10.08 2.12
N PHE A 67 7.02 -9.85 1.21
CA PHE A 67 5.59 -9.88 1.54
C PHE A 67 5.07 -11.30 1.80
N LYS A 68 5.87 -12.35 1.50
CA LYS A 68 5.58 -13.73 1.92
C LYS A 68 5.89 -13.98 3.40
N SER A 69 6.75 -13.15 4.01
CA SER A 69 7.13 -13.26 5.42
C SER A 69 6.10 -12.63 6.36
N ASN A 70 6.28 -12.80 7.68
CA ASN A 70 5.36 -12.39 8.76
C ASN A 70 5.12 -10.86 8.78
N ASN A 71 4.24 -10.38 7.91
CA ASN A 71 3.67 -9.03 7.91
C ASN A 71 2.30 -9.04 8.60
N ASN A 72 1.79 -7.85 8.91
CA ASN A 72 0.47 -7.69 9.52
C ASN A 72 -0.62 -7.53 8.46
N PHE A 73 -0.35 -7.90 7.20
CA PHE A 73 -1.40 -7.89 6.21
C PHE A 73 -2.43 -8.98 6.55
N PRO A 74 -3.73 -8.69 6.38
CA PRO A 74 -4.77 -9.69 6.51
C PRO A 74 -4.43 -10.91 5.64
N LYS A 75 -4.19 -12.06 6.27
CA LYS A 75 -3.87 -13.31 5.54
C LYS A 75 -5.06 -13.86 4.74
N SER A 76 -6.24 -13.27 4.91
CA SER A 76 -7.51 -13.67 4.31
C SER A 76 -7.87 -12.94 3.01
N PHE A 77 -6.92 -12.31 2.32
CA PHE A 77 -7.21 -11.82 0.97
C PHE A 77 -7.57 -12.99 0.06
N PHE A 78 -8.76 -12.93 -0.54
CA PHE A 78 -9.16 -13.89 -1.56
C PHE A 78 -8.25 -13.77 -2.78
N TYR A 79 -8.06 -14.87 -3.50
CA TYR A 79 -7.36 -14.84 -4.78
C TYR A 79 -8.16 -14.00 -5.78
N GLY A 80 -7.48 -13.15 -6.54
CA GLY A 80 -8.11 -12.29 -7.52
C GLY A 80 -7.32 -11.03 -7.85
N THR A 81 -7.85 -10.26 -8.80
CA THR A 81 -7.27 -9.00 -9.23
C THR A 81 -7.98 -7.83 -8.57
N TYR A 82 -7.21 -6.96 -7.93
CA TYR A 82 -7.69 -5.81 -7.19
C TYR A 82 -7.07 -4.53 -7.74
N LYS A 83 -7.82 -3.45 -7.66
CA LYS A 83 -7.35 -2.10 -7.95
C LYS A 83 -7.50 -1.24 -6.70
N PHE A 84 -6.40 -0.66 -6.25
CA PHE A 84 -6.31 0.16 -5.05
C PHE A 84 -6.12 1.61 -5.44
N HIS A 85 -7.05 2.46 -5.04
CA HIS A 85 -6.96 3.91 -5.14
C HIS A 85 -6.50 4.46 -3.79
N MET A 86 -5.27 4.96 -3.74
CA MET A 86 -4.70 5.61 -2.57
C MET A 86 -4.72 7.11 -2.76
N TYR A 87 -5.30 7.82 -1.80
CA TYR A 87 -5.36 9.27 -1.75
C TYR A 87 -4.61 9.74 -0.51
N PHE A 88 -3.66 10.65 -0.71
CA PHE A 88 -2.86 11.24 0.35
C PHE A 88 -3.36 12.65 0.59
N SER A 89 -3.70 12.94 1.85
CA SER A 89 -4.22 14.25 2.25
C SER A 89 -3.47 14.78 3.46
N LYS A 90 -3.33 16.10 3.54
CA LYS A 90 -2.75 16.84 4.67
C LYS A 90 -3.67 18.03 4.93
N SER A 91 -4.15 18.18 6.17
CA SER A 91 -5.10 19.23 6.53
C SER A 91 -6.35 19.26 5.62
N ASP A 92 -6.89 18.08 5.31
CA ASP A 92 -8.02 17.85 4.40
C ASP A 92 -7.82 18.26 2.93
N GLU A 93 -6.64 18.74 2.55
CA GLU A 93 -6.27 18.93 1.14
C GLU A 93 -5.57 17.69 0.59
N ILE A 94 -6.03 17.22 -0.58
CA ILE A 94 -5.43 16.09 -1.29
C ILE A 94 -4.22 16.60 -2.08
N PHE A 95 -3.03 16.13 -1.72
CA PHE A 95 -1.79 16.50 -2.42
C PHE A 95 -1.26 15.40 -3.34
N GLY A 96 -1.85 14.20 -3.30
CA GLY A 96 -1.38 13.10 -4.15
C GLY A 96 -2.39 11.95 -4.26
N CYS A 97 -2.31 11.24 -5.39
CA CYS A 97 -3.10 10.05 -5.67
C CYS A 97 -2.21 8.99 -6.34
N GLN A 98 -2.39 7.73 -5.97
CA GLN A 98 -1.73 6.58 -6.60
C GLN A 98 -2.74 5.46 -6.83
N VAL A 99 -2.64 4.80 -7.98
CA VAL A 99 -3.48 3.65 -8.33
C VAL A 99 -2.61 2.43 -8.57
N PHE A 100 -2.88 1.36 -7.84
CA PHE A 100 -2.18 0.08 -7.99
C PHE A 100 -3.15 -0.99 -8.45
N ILE A 101 -2.79 -1.74 -9.48
CA ILE A 101 -3.50 -2.96 -9.87
C ILE A 101 -2.63 -4.14 -9.43
N MET A 102 -3.17 -4.96 -8.53
CA MET A 102 -2.45 -6.09 -7.94
C MET A 102 -3.23 -7.37 -8.19
N ASP A 103 -2.52 -8.43 -8.61
CA ASP A 103 -3.09 -9.74 -8.84
C ASP A 103 -2.55 -10.72 -7.80
N PHE A 104 -3.44 -11.23 -6.95
CA PHE A 104 -3.09 -12.17 -5.89
C PHE A 104 -3.39 -13.59 -6.38
N LYS A 105 -2.32 -14.31 -6.73
CA LYS A 105 -2.39 -15.70 -7.18
C LYS A 105 -2.10 -16.67 -6.05
N ARG A 106 -2.71 -17.86 -6.12
CA ARG A 106 -2.33 -18.98 -5.27
C ARG A 106 -0.92 -19.43 -5.65
N LEU A 107 -0.04 -19.52 -4.64
CA LEU A 107 1.29 -20.09 -4.76
C LEU A 107 1.21 -21.62 -4.81
#